data_AF-I3ZXE4-F1
#
_entry.id   AF-I3ZXE4-F1
#
_cell.length_a   1.000
_cell.length_b   1.000
_cell.length_c   1.000
_cell.angle_alpha   90.00
_cell.angle_beta   90.00
_cell.angle_gamma   90.00
#
_symmetry.space_group_name_H-M   'P 1'
#
loop_
_entity.id
_entity.type
_entity.pdbx_description
1 polymer ?
#
loop_
_entity_poly.entity_id
_entity_poly.type
_entity_poly.pdbx_seq_one_letter_code
_entity_poly.pdbx_strand_id
1 'polypeptide(L)' 'MKDYSNRFIIISTLVAMVALYLFFINKEEVSQDLAIMNALGGGAGMAIGLIIYRKILRNNNS' A
#
# COMPACT_ATOMS: atom_id res chain seq x y z
N MET A 1 -21.19 4.42 -13.42
CA MET A 1 -20.80 4.83 -12.04
C MET A 1 -19.56 4.09 -11.52
N LYS A 2 -19.36 2.78 -11.80
CA LYS A 2 -18.15 2.04 -11.39
C LYS A 2 -16.82 2.62 -11.93
N ASP A 3 -16.79 3.08 -13.18
CA ASP A 3 -15.54 3.59 -13.78
C ASP A 3 -15.07 4.94 -13.18
N TYR A 4 -16.02 5.80 -12.79
CA TYR A 4 -15.71 7.05 -12.10
C TYR A 4 -15.14 6.80 -10.71
N SER A 5 -15.69 5.81 -10.00
CA SER A 5 -15.16 5.39 -8.69
C SER A 5 -13.72 4.86 -8.81
N ASN A 6 -13.42 4.06 -9.83
CA ASN A 6 -12.07 3.52 -10.04
C ASN A 6 -11.06 4.63 -10.36
N ARG A 7 -11.43 5.58 -11.22
CA ARG A 7 -10.57 6.75 -11.54
C ARG A 7 -10.30 7.60 -10.30
N PHE A 8 -11.32 7.85 -9.49
CA PHE A 8 -11.18 8.59 -8.24
C PHE A 8 -10.24 7.87 -7.27
N ILE A 9 -10.39 6.55 -7.09
CA ILE A 9 -9.53 5.73 -6.23
C ILE A 9 -8.07 5.81 -6.68
N ILE A 10 -7.81 5.69 -7.98
CA ILE A 10 -6.45 5.79 -8.55
C ILE A 10 -5.85 7.16 -8.25
N ILE A 11 -6.60 8.23 -8.52
CA ILE A 11 -6.13 9.61 -8.29
C ILE A 11 -5.89 9.85 -6.79
N SER A 12 -6.80 9.43 -5.91
CA SER A 12 -6.62 9.59 -4.46
C SER A 12 -5.42 8.80 -3.93
N THR A 13 -5.14 7.62 -4.50
CA THR A 13 -3.98 6.81 -4.15
C THR A 13 -2.68 7.51 -4.54
N LEU A 14 -2.63 8.06 -5.76
CA LEU A 14 -1.46 8.82 -6.23
C LEU A 14 -1.21 10.06 -5.37
N VAL A 15 -2.26 10.81 -5.03
CA VAL A 15 -2.15 11.98 -4.15
C VAL A 15 -1.63 11.58 -2.76
N ALA A 16 -2.14 10.50 -2.18
CA ALA A 16 -1.68 9.99 -0.89
C ALA A 16 -0.21 9.57 -0.92
N MET A 17 0.25 8.91 -2.00
CA MET A 17 1.66 8.54 -2.18
C MET A 17 2.58 9.76 -2.21
N VAL A 18 2.21 10.79 -2.98
CA VAL A 18 2.99 12.04 -3.07
C VAL A 18 3.02 12.76 -1.72
N ALA A 19 1.88 12.85 -1.03
CA ALA A 19 1.80 13.48 0.29
C ALA A 19 2.69 12.78 1.33
N LEU A 20 2.67 11.43 1.35
CA LEU A 20 3.54 10.64 2.21
C LEU A 20 5.02 10.84 1.86
N TYR A 21 5.37 10.82 0.58
CA TYR A 21 6.74 11.09 0.13
C TYR A 21 7.25 12.46 0.62
N LEU A 22 6.45 13.51 0.43
CA LEU A 22 6.79 14.86 0.90
C LEU A 22 6.83 14.98 2.43
N PHE A 23 6.03 14.20 3.14
CA PHE A 23 6.08 14.13 4.60
C PHE A 23 7.38 13.48 5.08
N PHE A 24 7.81 12.39 4.45
CA PHE A 24 9.01 11.65 4.84
C PHE A 24 10.32 12.27 4.36
N ILE A 25 10.35 12.97 3.22
CA ILE A 25 11.59 13.62 2.74
C ILE A 25 12.09 14.72 3.70
N ASN A 26 11.18 15.31 4.48
CA ASN A 26 11.50 16.31 5.50
C ASN A 26 11.86 15.69 6.87
N LYS A 27 11.86 14.36 7.00
CA LYS A 27 12.19 13.62 8.22
C LYS A 27 13.57 12.97 8.06
N GLU A 28 14.59 13.59 8.64
CA GLU A 28 16.01 13.28 8.44
C GLU A 28 16.53 12.06 9.25
N GLU A 29 15.76 10.97 9.40
CA GLU A 29 16.12 9.92 10.37
C GLU A 29 16.19 8.49 9.83
N VAL A 30 16.13 8.26 8.52
CA VAL A 30 16.18 6.90 7.97
C VAL A 30 17.13 6.85 6.78
N SER A 31 18.14 5.98 6.83
CA SER A 31 19.01 5.74 5.67
C SER A 31 18.16 5.27 4.49
N GLN A 32 18.50 5.72 3.27
CA GLN A 32 17.74 5.39 2.06
C GLN A 32 17.53 3.87 1.92
N ASP A 33 18.55 3.08 2.27
CA ASP A 33 18.49 1.62 2.25
C ASP A 33 17.43 1.06 3.21
N LEU A 34 17.34 1.59 4.44
CA LEU A 34 16.34 1.14 5.41
C LEU A 34 14.92 1.54 4.99
N ALA A 35 14.74 2.71 4.38
CA ALA A 35 13.45 3.15 3.85
C ALA A 35 12.98 2.24 2.70
N ILE A 36 13.89 1.89 1.78
CA ILE A 36 13.61 0.97 0.66
C ILE A 36 13.30 -0.43 1.19
N MET A 37 14.08 -0.95 2.14
CA MET A 37 13.83 -2.26 2.76
C MET A 37 12.47 -2.30 3.46
N ASN A 38 12.09 -1.24 4.19
CA ASN A 38 10.78 -1.15 4.83
C ASN A 38 9.63 -1.06 3.82
N ALA A 39 9.81 -0.32 2.73
CA ALA A 39 8.80 -0.23 1.67
C ALA A 39 8.60 -1.58 0.96
N LEU A 40 9.69 -2.29 0.64
CA LEU A 40 9.66 -3.62 0.04
C LEU A 40 9.05 -4.66 0.99
N GLY A 41 9.45 -4.64 2.27
CA GLY A 41 8.92 -5.52 3.30
C GLY A 41 7.42 -5.29 3.56
N GLY A 42 7.01 -4.03 3.67
CA GLY A 42 5.60 -3.65 3.83
C GLY A 42 4.74 -4.06 2.62
N GLY A 43 5.24 -3.82 1.40
CA GLY A 43 4.57 -4.23 0.16
C GLY A 43 4.42 -5.75 0.03
N ALA A 44 5.50 -6.50 0.30
CA ALA A 44 5.48 -7.96 0.28
C ALA A 44 4.56 -8.54 1.37
N GLY A 45 4.61 -7.99 2.59
CA GLY A 45 3.73 -8.38 3.69
C GLY A 45 2.25 -8.15 3.38
N MET A 46 1.91 -7.02 2.76
CA MET A 46 0.54 -6.74 2.32
C MET A 46 0.07 -7.73 1.26
N ALA A 47 0.90 -8.06 0.27
CA ALA A 47 0.56 -9.04 -0.77
C ALA A 47 0.31 -10.44 -0.19
N ILE A 48 1.18 -10.91 0.69
CA ILE A 48 1.03 -12.21 1.37
C ILE A 48 -0.24 -12.22 2.25
N GLY A 49 -0.46 -11.15 3.02
CA GLY A 49 -1.64 -10.99 3.86
C GLY A 49 -2.95 -11.08 3.07
N LEU A 50 -3.01 -10.45 1.89
CA LEU A 50 -4.17 -10.52 1.01
C LEU A 50 -4.42 -11.94 0.47
N ILE A 51 -3.36 -12.68 0.13
CA ILE A 51 -3.48 -14.08 -0.33
C ILE A 51 -4.06 -14.95 0.79
N ILE A 52 -3.53 -14.83 2.01
CA ILE A 52 -3.99 -15.58 3.17
C ILE A 52 -5.44 -15.20 3.52
N TYR A 53 -5.74 -13.91 3.58
CA TYR A 53 -7.09 -13.41 3.86
C TYR A 53 -8.11 -13.94 2.86
N ARG A 54 -7.79 -13.91 1.56
CA ARG A 54 -8.64 -14.46 0.50
C ARG A 54 -8.85 -15.96 0.67
N LYS A 55 -7.82 -16.71 1.09
CA LYS A 55 -7.90 -18.14 1.37
C LYS A 55 -8.83 -18.43 2.57
N ILE A 56 -8.73 -17.65 3.65
CA ILE A 56 -9.58 -17.79 4.84
C ILE A 56 -11.05 -17.49 4.51
N LEU A 57 -11.33 -16.37 3.83
CA LEU A 57 -12.70 -16.01 3.43
C LEU A 57 -13.34 -17.06 2.52
N ARG A 58 -12.57 -17.66 1.61
CA ARG A 58 -13.07 -18.73 0.74
C ARG A 58 -13.43 -20.00 1.51
N ASN A 59 -12.70 -20.31 2.57
CA ASN A 59 -12.99 -21.48 3.41
C ASN A 59 -14.17 -21.27 4.37
N ASN A 60 -14.46 -20.03 4.78
CA ASN A 60 -15.58 -19.71 5.68
C ASN A 60 -16.93 -19.54 4.97
N ASN A 61 -16.93 -19.34 3.65
CA ASN A 61 -18.14 -19.23 2.81
C ASN A 61 -18.46 -20.56 2.09
N SER A 62 -17.90 -21.69 2.55
CA SER A 62 -18.16 -23.04 2.06
C SER A 62 -19.04 -23.82 3.02
#